data_AF-A0A232FJU3-F1
#
_entry.id   AF-A0A232FJU3-F1
#
_cell.length_a   1.000
_cell.length_b   1.000
_cell.length_c   1.000
_cell.angle_alpha   90.00
_cell.angle_beta   90.00
_cell.angle_gamma   90.00
#
_symmetry.space_group_name_H-M   'P 1'
#
loop_
_entity.id
_entity.type
_entity.pdbx_description
1 polymer ?
#
loop_
_entity_poly.entity_id
_entity_poly.type
_entity_poly.pdbx_seq_one_letter_code
_entity_poly.pdbx_strand_id
1 'polypeptide(L)'
;MEIIFHRTMAAVNLKSLSSKEIIEFFDSFDTVLTDCDGVLWMEMTPLHQSAEVMNTFQELGKRVFYVTNNSTKTREEFAEKCKLLNFKASEENILCTSHLAANYLKNISFNRKVYVIGKSGITKELEKVGIAHCGTGPDPMGDDLTTLLIEKDPDVGAVIVGYDEHFSYPKMVKAASYLADHDVHFIGTNTDERFPTSKSIVMPGTGSFVRCIETCSERKATIMGKPEPYVADMIKQKYNVDPKRTLMIGDRANTDILLGTRCGFKTLLVLSGVTHLEEVEKWKQSTRQEDRDLVADYYIDTLGDLYPHLQKLKKEQKMAACKYLKDLSKGEFRKFLESFDVVLSDCDGVLWREHDVIEGSPETVVKLRELGKKFFYITNNNSKSRVEMLDKIRSHTYDVKLEEILCSSYLAAIYLKQLKFNKKVYLVGSEGISRELDAQGIEHVGLGPDVTEGDELDILFKFKPDSEVGAVVVGFDRHFSYQKIVKAATYAYDKNIHFICTNPDVERPSPNTVRYPGAGCFLSAIEKIAKRNAVILGKPEPFVSEIIKKKYGVDPARTLMIGDNLNTDILLGQRCGFTTLLVMSGITTPEELASIKKNPKGSPILPNFYADQLSDVLDCLSSRP
;
A
#
# COMPACT_ATOMS: atom_id res chain seq x y z
N MET A 1 -4.82 34.60 -16.79
CA MET A 1 -5.13 33.86 -18.04
C MET A 1 -4.04 32.83 -18.19
N GLU A 2 -4.34 31.56 -17.99
CA GLU A 2 -3.38 30.46 -18.18
C GLU A 2 -4.14 29.18 -18.53
N ILE A 3 -3.55 28.29 -19.33
CA ILE A 3 -4.33 27.38 -20.19
C ILE A 3 -4.34 25.95 -19.64
N ILE A 4 -5.55 25.43 -19.43
CA ILE A 4 -5.78 23.99 -19.21
C ILE A 4 -5.58 23.27 -20.56
N PHE A 5 -4.47 22.55 -20.71
CA PHE A 5 -4.36 21.53 -21.76
C PHE A 5 -5.34 20.38 -21.47
N HIS A 6 -6.04 19.91 -22.49
CA HIS A 6 -6.73 18.62 -22.48
C HIS A 6 -5.76 17.53 -22.98
N ARG A 7 -5.82 16.33 -22.39
CA ARG A 7 -5.09 15.13 -22.86
C ARG A 7 -5.93 14.48 -23.97
N THR A 8 -5.80 14.99 -25.19
CA THR A 8 -6.75 14.77 -26.31
C THR A 8 -6.76 13.37 -26.93
N MET A 9 -5.86 12.48 -26.49
CA MET A 9 -5.87 11.05 -26.84
C MET A 9 -5.62 10.25 -25.56
N ALA A 10 -6.45 9.25 -25.30
CA ALA A 10 -6.33 8.32 -24.18
C ALA A 10 -7.05 7.01 -24.53
N ALA A 11 -6.34 5.89 -24.40
CA ALA A 11 -6.71 4.55 -24.83
C ALA A 11 -7.30 4.53 -26.25
N VAL A 12 -6.50 5.00 -27.21
CA VAL A 12 -6.86 4.90 -28.63
C VAL A 12 -6.48 3.51 -29.15
N ASN A 13 -7.41 2.84 -29.82
CA ASN A 13 -7.12 1.54 -30.45
C ASN A 13 -6.14 1.77 -31.61
N LEU A 14 -4.95 1.17 -31.53
CA LEU A 14 -3.90 1.39 -32.53
C LEU A 14 -4.31 0.81 -33.91
N LYS A 15 -5.18 -0.21 -33.94
CA LYS A 15 -5.77 -0.76 -35.18
C LYS A 15 -6.78 0.19 -35.85
N SER A 16 -7.37 1.14 -35.13
CA SER A 16 -8.33 2.11 -35.71
C SER A 16 -7.68 3.42 -36.16
N LEU A 17 -6.37 3.60 -35.94
CA LEU A 17 -5.64 4.78 -36.42
C LEU A 17 -5.54 4.73 -37.96
N SER A 18 -5.86 5.84 -38.64
CA SER A 18 -5.76 5.89 -40.10
C SER A 18 -4.32 5.75 -40.56
N SER A 19 -4.05 5.58 -41.86
CA SER A 19 -2.66 5.63 -42.35
C SER A 19 -1.93 6.99 -42.11
N LYS A 20 -2.61 8.01 -41.56
CA LYS A 20 -2.04 9.27 -41.06
C LYS A 20 -2.45 9.66 -39.61
N GLU A 21 -3.01 8.78 -38.78
CA GLU A 21 -2.63 8.70 -37.34
C GLU A 21 -1.77 7.47 -37.05
N ILE A 22 -1.42 6.80 -38.14
CA ILE A 22 -0.16 6.18 -38.40
C ILE A 22 0.86 7.34 -38.72
N ILE A 23 0.90 8.51 -38.02
CA ILE A 23 1.91 9.61 -38.21
C ILE A 23 2.47 10.47 -37.00
N GLU A 24 2.29 10.54 -35.65
CA GLU A 24 1.60 9.95 -34.46
C GLU A 24 2.37 9.09 -33.36
N PHE A 25 2.87 7.85 -33.58
CA PHE A 25 3.45 6.87 -32.60
C PHE A 25 4.91 6.35 -32.85
N PHE A 26 5.23 5.34 -33.69
CA PHE A 26 6.58 4.71 -33.72
C PHE A 26 7.79 5.65 -33.96
N ASP A 27 7.71 6.57 -34.92
CA ASP A 27 8.72 7.62 -35.15
C ASP A 27 8.74 8.73 -34.04
N SER A 28 7.83 8.68 -33.05
CA SER A 28 7.94 9.54 -31.86
C SER A 28 9.08 9.10 -30.97
N PHE A 29 9.45 7.83 -31.04
CA PHE A 29 10.44 7.21 -30.17
C PHE A 29 11.59 6.60 -30.96
N ASP A 30 12.76 6.56 -30.34
CA ASP A 30 13.91 5.76 -30.77
C ASP A 30 14.24 4.65 -29.78
N THR A 31 13.56 4.62 -28.63
CA THR A 31 13.79 3.64 -27.57
C THR A 31 12.46 2.95 -27.20
N VAL A 32 12.51 1.63 -27.02
CA VAL A 32 11.36 0.78 -26.67
C VAL A 32 11.74 -0.03 -25.45
N LEU A 33 10.96 0.11 -24.39
CA LEU A 33 10.92 -0.80 -23.26
C LEU A 33 9.69 -1.68 -23.42
N THR A 34 9.81 -2.97 -23.15
CA THR A 34 8.69 -3.93 -23.16
C THR A 34 8.70 -4.76 -21.89
N ASP A 35 7.54 -5.09 -21.32
CA ASP A 35 7.47 -6.27 -20.47
C ASP A 35 7.67 -7.55 -21.30
N CYS A 36 7.78 -8.66 -20.59
CA CYS A 36 8.17 -9.97 -21.07
C CYS A 36 7.00 -10.96 -21.00
N ASP A 37 6.63 -11.35 -19.79
CA ASP A 37 5.51 -12.27 -19.55
C ASP A 37 4.18 -11.52 -19.80
N GLY A 38 3.22 -12.14 -20.50
CA GLY A 38 1.96 -11.48 -20.91
C GLY A 38 2.04 -10.62 -22.18
N VAL A 39 3.24 -10.19 -22.60
CA VAL A 39 3.48 -9.31 -23.76
C VAL A 39 4.22 -10.01 -24.89
N LEU A 40 5.30 -10.74 -24.56
CA LEU A 40 6.15 -11.46 -25.50
C LEU A 40 5.92 -12.97 -25.46
N TRP A 41 5.54 -13.50 -24.29
CA TRP A 41 5.34 -14.93 -24.09
C TRP A 41 4.39 -15.20 -22.91
N MET A 42 3.84 -16.41 -22.88
CA MET A 42 3.27 -17.03 -21.69
C MET A 42 4.16 -18.21 -21.32
N GLU A 43 4.76 -18.18 -20.14
CA GLU A 43 5.77 -19.15 -19.68
C GLU A 43 6.89 -19.36 -20.72
N MET A 44 6.91 -20.49 -21.44
CA MET A 44 7.88 -20.82 -22.48
C MET A 44 7.28 -20.86 -23.90
N THR A 45 6.08 -20.29 -24.09
CA THR A 45 5.41 -20.17 -25.40
C THR A 45 5.41 -18.71 -25.86
N PRO A 46 5.99 -18.37 -27.03
CA PRO A 46 5.98 -16.99 -27.52
C PRO A 46 4.59 -16.59 -28.03
N LEU A 47 4.21 -15.33 -27.83
CA LEU A 47 2.96 -14.77 -28.32
C LEU A 47 3.07 -14.41 -29.82
N HIS A 48 1.94 -14.44 -30.54
CA HIS A 48 1.91 -14.30 -32.00
C HIS A 48 2.64 -13.04 -32.50
N GLN A 49 3.57 -13.22 -33.43
CA GLN A 49 4.41 -12.19 -34.08
C GLN A 49 5.16 -11.22 -33.13
N SER A 50 5.27 -11.56 -31.84
CA SER A 50 5.94 -10.73 -30.84
C SER A 50 7.45 -10.61 -31.09
N ALA A 51 8.11 -11.71 -31.47
CA ALA A 51 9.53 -11.72 -31.81
C ALA A 51 9.80 -10.88 -33.08
N GLU A 52 8.97 -11.04 -34.11
CA GLU A 52 9.04 -10.28 -35.36
C GLU A 52 8.90 -8.77 -35.10
N VAL A 53 7.95 -8.33 -34.27
CA VAL A 53 7.79 -6.92 -33.88
C VAL A 53 9.01 -6.39 -33.13
N MET A 54 9.53 -7.12 -32.13
CA MET A 54 10.70 -6.68 -31.35
C MET A 54 12.01 -6.73 -32.15
N ASN A 55 12.10 -7.61 -33.15
CA ASN A 55 13.23 -7.70 -34.07
C ASN A 55 13.17 -6.56 -35.12
N THR A 56 11.99 -6.25 -35.66
CA THR A 56 11.79 -5.14 -36.60
C THR A 56 11.87 -3.76 -35.96
N PHE A 57 11.56 -3.61 -34.67
CA PHE A 57 11.95 -2.41 -33.92
C PHE A 57 13.47 -2.16 -33.99
N GLN A 58 14.29 -3.20 -33.81
CA GLN A 58 15.76 -3.08 -33.89
C GLN A 58 16.24 -2.82 -35.33
N GLU A 59 15.62 -3.44 -36.33
CA GLU A 59 15.92 -3.21 -37.76
C GLU A 59 15.58 -1.78 -38.20
N LEU A 60 14.55 -1.16 -37.60
CA LEU A 60 14.21 0.26 -37.76
C LEU A 60 15.05 1.20 -36.87
N GLY A 61 16.19 0.71 -36.36
CA GLY A 61 17.15 1.49 -35.57
C GLY A 61 16.68 1.88 -34.17
N LYS A 62 15.60 1.26 -33.65
CA LYS A 62 15.14 1.51 -32.28
C LYS A 62 15.98 0.71 -31.28
N ARG A 63 16.36 1.33 -30.17
CA ARG A 63 16.96 0.65 -29.02
C ARG A 63 15.87 -0.11 -28.27
N VAL A 64 15.97 -1.43 -28.18
CA VAL A 64 15.02 -2.29 -27.46
C VAL A 64 15.61 -2.71 -26.11
N PHE A 65 14.80 -2.61 -25.04
CA PHE A 65 15.08 -3.12 -23.70
C PHE A 65 13.92 -4.00 -23.21
N TYR A 66 14.25 -5.15 -22.62
CA TYR A 66 13.31 -6.12 -22.04
C TYR A 66 13.27 -5.91 -20.52
N VAL A 67 12.13 -5.45 -19.99
CA VAL A 67 12.00 -4.94 -18.60
C VAL A 67 10.97 -5.76 -17.82
N THR A 68 11.45 -6.76 -17.08
CA THR A 68 10.62 -7.65 -16.28
C THR A 68 10.70 -7.33 -14.79
N ASN A 69 9.55 -7.32 -14.11
CA ASN A 69 9.47 -7.16 -12.67
C ASN A 69 9.97 -8.40 -11.89
N ASN A 70 10.25 -9.51 -12.58
CA ASN A 70 10.60 -10.80 -12.01
C ASN A 70 12.05 -10.84 -11.48
N SER A 71 12.20 -10.87 -10.15
CA SER A 71 13.51 -10.97 -9.48
C SER A 71 13.98 -12.42 -9.20
N THR A 72 13.28 -13.43 -9.72
CA THR A 72 13.61 -14.85 -9.43
C THR A 72 14.80 -15.38 -10.24
N LYS A 73 15.24 -14.64 -11.28
CA LYS A 73 16.26 -15.05 -12.25
C LYS A 73 17.30 -13.96 -12.50
N THR A 74 18.44 -14.34 -13.07
CA THR A 74 19.50 -13.43 -13.53
C THR A 74 19.28 -12.95 -14.96
N ARG A 75 20.10 -12.00 -15.44
CA ARG A 75 20.03 -11.53 -16.84
C ARG A 75 20.42 -12.59 -17.86
N GLU A 76 21.35 -13.49 -17.54
CA GLU A 76 21.77 -14.58 -18.45
C GLU A 76 20.62 -15.58 -18.63
N GLU A 77 19.97 -15.99 -17.54
CA GLU A 77 18.82 -16.91 -17.55
C GLU A 77 17.64 -16.34 -18.38
N PHE A 78 17.48 -15.01 -18.40
CA PHE A 78 16.53 -14.33 -19.30
C PHE A 78 17.06 -14.19 -20.74
N ALA A 79 18.36 -13.98 -20.96
CA ALA A 79 18.96 -13.90 -22.31
C ALA A 79 18.85 -15.23 -23.06
N GLU A 80 19.10 -16.34 -22.35
CA GLU A 80 18.90 -17.70 -22.85
C GLU A 80 17.43 -17.95 -23.21
N LYS A 81 16.49 -17.53 -22.33
CA LYS A 81 15.04 -17.59 -22.63
C LYS A 81 14.68 -16.80 -23.90
N CYS A 82 15.11 -15.54 -24.02
CA CYS A 82 14.86 -14.73 -25.22
C CYS A 82 15.39 -15.40 -26.49
N LYS A 83 16.61 -15.95 -26.44
CA LYS A 83 17.25 -16.65 -27.56
C LYS A 83 16.49 -17.92 -27.98
N LEU A 84 16.02 -18.72 -27.01
CA LEU A 84 15.19 -19.91 -27.27
C LEU A 84 13.83 -19.56 -27.90
N LEU A 85 13.34 -18.34 -27.67
CA LEU A 85 12.07 -17.83 -28.19
C LEU A 85 12.23 -16.90 -29.42
N ASN A 86 13.39 -16.93 -30.09
CA ASN A 86 13.72 -16.16 -31.31
C ASN A 86 13.77 -14.63 -31.19
N PHE A 87 13.88 -14.08 -29.97
CA PHE A 87 14.10 -12.66 -29.75
C PHE A 87 15.58 -12.29 -29.89
N LYS A 88 15.88 -11.22 -30.63
CA LYS A 88 17.21 -10.59 -30.64
C LYS A 88 17.42 -9.87 -29.31
N ALA A 89 18.08 -10.54 -28.37
CA ALA A 89 18.36 -10.05 -27.02
C ALA A 89 19.77 -10.41 -26.55
N SER A 90 20.25 -9.69 -25.54
CA SER A 90 21.51 -9.95 -24.84
C SER A 90 21.36 -9.56 -23.37
N GLU A 91 22.28 -9.99 -22.51
CA GLU A 91 22.31 -9.55 -21.10
C GLU A 91 22.35 -8.02 -20.93
N GLU A 92 22.84 -7.29 -21.93
CA GLU A 92 22.91 -5.83 -21.89
C GLU A 92 21.53 -5.18 -22.03
N ASN A 93 20.64 -5.75 -22.85
CA ASN A 93 19.31 -5.18 -23.08
C ASN A 93 18.20 -5.81 -22.21
N ILE A 94 18.57 -6.60 -21.20
CA ILE A 94 17.63 -7.24 -20.27
C ILE A 94 17.77 -6.60 -18.88
N LEU A 95 16.66 -6.03 -18.40
CA LEU A 95 16.57 -5.24 -17.18
C LEU A 95 15.60 -5.93 -16.20
N CYS A 96 16.03 -7.02 -15.58
CA CYS A 96 15.30 -7.68 -14.50
C CYS A 96 15.56 -7.01 -13.14
N THR A 97 14.59 -7.08 -12.23
CA THR A 97 14.64 -6.32 -10.96
C THR A 97 15.66 -6.82 -9.94
N SER A 98 16.09 -8.08 -10.05
CA SER A 98 17.28 -8.63 -9.38
C SER A 98 18.54 -7.87 -9.77
N HIS A 99 18.75 -7.66 -11.08
CA HIS A 99 19.88 -6.87 -11.58
C HIS A 99 19.77 -5.40 -11.18
N LEU A 100 18.58 -4.80 -11.33
CA LEU A 100 18.37 -3.39 -11.00
C LEU A 100 18.71 -3.10 -9.51
N ALA A 101 18.34 -3.99 -8.59
CA ALA A 101 18.67 -3.86 -7.18
C ALA A 101 20.19 -3.94 -6.90
N ALA A 102 20.88 -4.91 -7.51
CA ALA A 102 22.33 -5.05 -7.38
C ALA A 102 23.08 -3.85 -8.00
N ASN A 103 22.62 -3.37 -9.16
CA ASN A 103 23.21 -2.23 -9.86
C ASN A 103 22.95 -0.90 -9.14
N TYR A 104 21.81 -0.74 -8.47
CA TYR A 104 21.53 0.41 -7.59
C TYR A 104 22.56 0.50 -6.46
N LEU A 105 22.73 -0.60 -5.70
CA LEU A 105 23.70 -0.66 -4.60
C LEU A 105 25.14 -0.43 -5.10
N LYS A 106 25.52 -1.03 -6.24
CA LYS A 106 26.82 -0.78 -6.88
C LYS A 106 27.02 0.70 -7.24
N ASN A 107 26.02 1.36 -7.81
CA ASN A 107 26.13 2.75 -8.25
C ASN A 107 26.30 3.76 -7.10
N ILE A 108 25.77 3.44 -5.91
CA ILE A 108 26.00 4.25 -4.69
C ILE A 108 27.29 3.85 -3.94
N SER A 109 28.14 3.00 -4.52
CA SER A 109 29.36 2.46 -3.90
C SER A 109 29.12 1.68 -2.59
N PHE A 110 27.98 1.00 -2.50
CA PHE A 110 27.61 0.22 -1.32
C PHE A 110 28.60 -0.91 -1.04
N ASN A 111 29.08 -0.99 0.21
CA ASN A 111 30.18 -1.87 0.64
C ASN A 111 29.85 -2.69 1.90
N ARG A 112 28.59 -2.70 2.33
CA ARG A 112 28.06 -3.42 3.50
C ARG A 112 27.32 -4.69 3.08
N LYS A 113 26.79 -5.46 4.03
CA LYS A 113 25.95 -6.65 3.78
C LYS A 113 24.48 -6.28 3.48
N VAL A 114 23.81 -7.11 2.69
CA VAL A 114 22.37 -7.02 2.38
C VAL A 114 21.58 -8.14 3.06
N TYR A 115 20.53 -7.81 3.81
CA TYR A 115 19.52 -8.80 4.21
C TYR A 115 18.47 -8.93 3.09
N VAL A 116 18.31 -10.13 2.55
CA VAL A 116 17.48 -10.44 1.39
C VAL A 116 16.28 -11.28 1.81
N ILE A 117 15.09 -10.71 1.66
CA ILE A 117 13.83 -11.45 1.61
C ILE A 117 13.58 -11.75 0.12
N GLY A 118 13.94 -12.94 -0.35
CA GLY A 118 13.71 -13.33 -1.74
C GLY A 118 14.54 -14.50 -2.29
N LYS A 119 14.16 -14.98 -3.47
CA LYS A 119 14.85 -16.06 -4.21
C LYS A 119 16.24 -15.67 -4.74
N SER A 120 17.02 -16.70 -5.05
CA SER A 120 18.45 -16.64 -5.44
C SER A 120 18.78 -15.83 -6.70
N GLY A 121 17.81 -15.47 -7.55
CA GLY A 121 18.04 -14.52 -8.64
C GLY A 121 18.58 -13.17 -8.16
N ILE A 122 18.18 -12.72 -6.95
CA ILE A 122 18.71 -11.51 -6.31
C ILE A 122 20.16 -11.73 -5.86
N THR A 123 20.44 -12.81 -5.13
CA THR A 123 21.77 -13.06 -4.57
C THR A 123 22.82 -13.28 -5.65
N LYS A 124 22.49 -14.01 -6.72
CA LYS A 124 23.35 -14.18 -7.89
C LYS A 124 23.73 -12.85 -8.56
N GLU A 125 22.85 -11.85 -8.61
CA GLU A 125 23.19 -10.52 -9.15
C GLU A 125 24.01 -9.69 -8.17
N LEU A 126 23.80 -9.82 -6.85
CA LEU A 126 24.64 -9.19 -5.81
C LEU A 126 26.08 -9.74 -5.82
N GLU A 127 26.23 -11.07 -5.96
CA GLU A 127 27.52 -11.76 -6.02
C GLU A 127 28.38 -11.25 -7.20
N LYS A 128 27.79 -11.05 -8.38
CA LYS A 128 28.47 -10.49 -9.57
C LYS A 128 29.00 -9.07 -9.38
N VAL A 129 28.42 -8.31 -8.45
CA VAL A 129 28.87 -6.94 -8.12
C VAL A 129 29.70 -6.89 -6.83
N GLY A 130 30.01 -8.05 -6.23
CA GLY A 130 30.86 -8.17 -5.05
C GLY A 130 30.19 -7.83 -3.72
N ILE A 131 28.85 -7.79 -3.68
CA ILE A 131 28.09 -7.39 -2.49
C ILE A 131 27.69 -8.62 -1.66
N ALA A 132 28.06 -8.62 -0.38
CA ALA A 132 27.73 -9.69 0.56
C ALA A 132 26.23 -9.67 0.92
N HIS A 133 25.65 -10.85 1.18
CA HIS A 133 24.22 -10.99 1.49
C HIS A 133 23.93 -12.07 2.54
N CYS A 134 22.72 -12.07 3.08
CA CYS A 134 22.16 -13.08 3.98
C CYS A 134 20.62 -13.08 3.92
N GLY A 135 19.95 -14.02 4.59
CA GLY A 135 18.48 -13.99 4.80
C GLY A 135 17.62 -14.83 3.84
N THR A 136 18.19 -15.40 2.79
CA THR A 136 17.52 -16.36 1.91
C THR A 136 17.22 -17.69 2.63
N GLY A 137 16.15 -18.37 2.25
CA GLY A 137 15.68 -19.59 2.92
C GLY A 137 14.72 -19.31 4.09
N PRO A 138 14.30 -20.32 4.87
CA PRO A 138 13.27 -20.15 5.89
C PRO A 138 13.78 -19.56 7.21
N ASP A 139 13.04 -18.59 7.74
CA ASP A 139 13.11 -18.12 9.13
C ASP A 139 11.82 -18.57 9.86
N PRO A 140 11.81 -19.74 10.52
CA PRO A 140 10.63 -20.27 11.21
C PRO A 140 10.33 -19.55 12.52
N MET A 141 9.06 -19.56 12.94
CA MET A 141 8.61 -19.04 14.24
C MET A 141 8.57 -20.18 15.28
N GLY A 142 9.10 -19.95 16.47
CA GLY A 142 9.07 -20.91 17.58
C GLY A 142 7.80 -20.83 18.44
N ASP A 143 7.78 -21.64 19.51
CA ASP A 143 6.61 -21.80 20.40
C ASP A 143 6.30 -20.55 21.24
N ASP A 144 7.30 -19.70 21.50
CA ASP A 144 7.21 -18.44 22.25
C ASP A 144 7.81 -17.26 21.46
N LEU A 145 7.96 -16.08 22.11
CA LEU A 145 8.47 -14.88 21.45
C LEU A 145 10.02 -14.78 21.43
N THR A 146 10.75 -15.72 22.02
CA THR A 146 12.23 -15.68 22.07
C THR A 146 12.87 -15.79 20.69
N THR A 147 12.20 -16.42 19.72
CA THR A 147 12.63 -16.47 18.31
C THR A 147 12.71 -15.08 17.64
N LEU A 148 12.10 -14.06 18.26
CA LEU A 148 12.11 -12.68 17.80
C LEU A 148 13.19 -11.82 18.50
N LEU A 149 13.93 -12.39 19.46
CA LEU A 149 15.11 -11.77 20.07
C LEU A 149 16.30 -11.87 19.10
N ILE A 150 16.28 -10.99 18.09
CA ILE A 150 17.26 -10.95 17.01
C ILE A 150 18.46 -10.08 17.41
N GLU A 151 19.64 -10.67 17.45
CA GLU A 151 20.89 -9.91 17.39
C GLU A 151 21.06 -9.36 15.96
N LYS A 152 21.12 -8.04 15.81
CA LYS A 152 21.34 -7.39 14.50
C LYS A 152 22.79 -7.63 14.07
N ASP A 153 22.98 -8.18 12.88
CA ASP A 153 24.29 -8.16 12.21
C ASP A 153 24.67 -6.69 11.91
N PRO A 154 25.72 -6.12 12.53
CA PRO A 154 26.06 -4.70 12.40
C PRO A 154 26.56 -4.33 11.01
N ASP A 155 26.98 -5.32 10.20
CA ASP A 155 27.43 -5.11 8.83
C ASP A 155 26.25 -5.00 7.84
N VAL A 156 25.00 -5.34 8.23
CA VAL A 156 23.83 -5.16 7.34
C VAL A 156 23.52 -3.67 7.14
N GLY A 157 23.75 -3.19 5.91
CA GLY A 157 23.50 -1.82 5.47
C GLY A 157 22.35 -1.68 4.46
N ALA A 158 21.71 -2.77 4.04
CA ALA A 158 20.55 -2.72 3.17
C ALA A 158 19.59 -3.89 3.40
N VAL A 159 18.30 -3.68 3.12
CA VAL A 159 17.27 -4.71 3.04
C VAL A 159 16.65 -4.70 1.64
N ILE A 160 16.69 -5.84 0.95
CA ILE A 160 15.97 -6.05 -0.31
C ILE A 160 14.77 -6.98 -0.05
N VAL A 161 13.59 -6.54 -0.48
CA VAL A 161 12.36 -7.35 -0.47
C VAL A 161 11.93 -7.66 -1.92
N GLY A 162 12.06 -8.93 -2.29
CA GLY A 162 11.58 -9.53 -3.53
C GLY A 162 10.59 -10.65 -3.28
N TYR A 163 10.35 -11.52 -4.27
CA TYR A 163 9.50 -12.70 -4.07
C TYR A 163 10.23 -13.77 -3.24
N ASP A 164 9.64 -14.14 -2.10
CA ASP A 164 10.12 -15.11 -1.12
C ASP A 164 8.96 -16.03 -0.69
N GLU A 165 9.03 -17.31 -1.01
CA GLU A 165 8.09 -18.35 -0.57
C GLU A 165 8.14 -18.60 0.95
N HIS A 166 9.21 -18.16 1.62
CA HIS A 166 9.42 -18.30 3.06
C HIS A 166 9.14 -17.01 3.84
N PHE A 167 8.31 -16.10 3.30
CA PHE A 167 7.89 -14.89 4.00
C PHE A 167 7.17 -15.24 5.33
N SER A 168 7.70 -14.74 6.45
CA SER A 168 7.26 -15.07 7.82
C SER A 168 7.37 -13.87 8.77
N TYR A 169 6.64 -13.91 9.88
CA TYR A 169 6.71 -12.89 10.94
C TYR A 169 8.15 -12.66 11.48
N PRO A 170 8.98 -13.69 11.74
CA PRO A 170 10.41 -13.51 12.00
C PRO A 170 11.17 -12.70 10.93
N LYS A 171 10.93 -12.93 9.62
CA LYS A 171 11.53 -12.10 8.56
C LYS A 171 11.07 -10.64 8.64
N MET A 172 9.80 -10.42 8.98
CA MET A 172 9.25 -9.07 9.17
C MET A 172 9.95 -8.35 10.33
N VAL A 173 10.13 -8.99 11.48
CA VAL A 173 10.83 -8.40 12.64
C VAL A 173 12.31 -8.13 12.32
N LYS A 174 13.00 -9.05 11.62
CA LYS A 174 14.38 -8.83 11.14
C LYS A 174 14.45 -7.60 10.22
N ALA A 175 13.62 -7.54 9.18
CA ALA A 175 13.60 -6.42 8.25
C ALA A 175 13.26 -5.09 8.95
N ALA A 176 12.21 -5.06 9.79
CA ALA A 176 11.84 -3.87 10.56
C ALA A 176 12.98 -3.38 11.47
N SER A 177 13.66 -4.31 12.15
CA SER A 177 14.75 -3.98 13.09
C SER A 177 16.04 -3.54 12.37
N TYR A 178 16.32 -4.04 11.17
CA TYR A 178 17.35 -3.46 10.31
C TYR A 178 16.94 -2.06 9.84
N LEU A 179 15.72 -1.91 9.30
CA LEU A 179 15.21 -0.66 8.74
C LEU A 179 14.90 0.46 9.75
N ALA A 180 14.82 0.15 11.04
CA ALA A 180 14.79 1.14 12.12
C ALA A 180 16.07 2.00 12.20
N ASP A 181 17.17 1.53 11.60
CA ASP A 181 18.33 2.36 11.27
C ASP A 181 18.09 3.04 9.91
N HIS A 182 18.01 4.37 9.90
CA HIS A 182 17.73 5.14 8.69
C HIS A 182 18.84 5.06 7.64
N ASP A 183 20.09 4.78 8.04
CA ASP A 183 21.22 4.61 7.11
C ASP A 183 21.20 3.25 6.41
N VAL A 184 20.37 2.30 6.87
CA VAL A 184 20.09 1.05 6.15
C VAL A 184 19.18 1.34 4.95
N HIS A 185 19.62 1.01 3.74
CA HIS A 185 18.82 1.19 2.53
C HIS A 185 17.60 0.25 2.49
N PHE A 186 16.41 0.77 2.19
CA PHE A 186 15.23 -0.05 1.92
C PHE A 186 14.94 -0.14 0.42
N ILE A 187 14.91 -1.36 -0.11
CA ILE A 187 14.75 -1.65 -1.53
C ILE A 187 13.64 -2.68 -1.73
N GLY A 188 12.73 -2.42 -2.67
CA GLY A 188 11.74 -3.40 -3.15
C GLY A 188 12.05 -3.80 -4.59
N THR A 189 11.95 -5.09 -4.95
CA THR A 189 12.22 -5.47 -6.35
C THR A 189 11.07 -5.05 -7.28
N ASN A 190 9.81 -5.24 -6.88
CA ASN A 190 8.62 -4.75 -7.59
C ASN A 190 7.42 -4.56 -6.64
N THR A 191 6.27 -4.08 -7.16
CA THR A 191 5.01 -3.88 -6.38
C THR A 191 3.84 -4.76 -6.85
N ASP A 192 4.11 -5.87 -7.53
CA ASP A 192 3.12 -6.74 -8.16
C ASP A 192 2.28 -7.46 -7.08
N GLU A 193 0.96 -7.24 -7.08
CA GLU A 193 0.09 -7.71 -5.98
C GLU A 193 -0.06 -9.24 -5.89
N ARG A 194 -0.11 -9.90 -7.05
CA ARG A 194 -0.43 -11.34 -7.20
C ARG A 194 0.12 -11.89 -8.51
N PHE A 195 0.28 -13.20 -8.57
CA PHE A 195 0.56 -13.92 -9.81
C PHE A 195 -0.73 -14.24 -10.61
N PRO A 196 -0.65 -14.41 -11.94
CA PRO A 196 -1.77 -14.88 -12.75
C PRO A 196 -1.96 -16.40 -12.58
N THR A 197 -2.77 -16.80 -11.60
CA THR A 197 -3.05 -18.21 -11.25
C THR A 197 -4.50 -18.62 -11.53
N SER A 198 -4.87 -19.84 -11.14
CA SER A 198 -6.22 -20.38 -11.35
C SER A 198 -7.31 -19.51 -10.68
N LYS A 199 -8.53 -19.52 -11.24
CA LYS A 199 -9.65 -18.71 -10.73
C LYS A 199 -10.08 -19.03 -9.29
N SER A 200 -9.59 -20.11 -8.70
CA SER A 200 -9.97 -20.62 -7.38
C SER A 200 -8.95 -20.35 -6.26
N ILE A 201 -7.73 -19.90 -6.57
CA ILE A 201 -6.67 -19.64 -5.57
C ILE A 201 -5.93 -18.35 -5.94
N VAL A 202 -5.74 -17.46 -4.95
CA VAL A 202 -5.07 -16.17 -5.16
C VAL A 202 -3.66 -16.22 -4.59
N MET A 203 -2.65 -16.36 -5.46
CA MET A 203 -1.24 -16.42 -5.07
C MET A 203 -0.63 -15.00 -4.89
N PRO A 204 -0.16 -14.62 -3.69
CA PRO A 204 0.44 -13.31 -3.44
C PRO A 204 1.75 -13.09 -4.18
N GLY A 205 1.95 -11.89 -4.70
CA GLY A 205 3.20 -11.43 -5.33
C GLY A 205 4.03 -10.51 -4.42
N THR A 206 5.25 -10.17 -4.86
CA THR A 206 6.22 -9.33 -4.12
C THR A 206 5.62 -8.06 -3.52
N GLY A 207 4.68 -7.41 -4.22
CA GLY A 207 4.05 -6.18 -3.75
C GLY A 207 3.28 -6.32 -2.44
N SER A 208 2.83 -7.52 -2.11
CA SER A 208 2.23 -7.81 -0.79
C SER A 208 3.28 -7.84 0.32
N PHE A 209 4.46 -8.41 0.06
CA PHE A 209 5.59 -8.49 1.00
C PHE A 209 6.21 -7.11 1.20
N VAL A 210 6.52 -6.40 0.11
CA VAL A 210 7.00 -5.02 0.14
C VAL A 210 6.06 -4.16 0.96
N ARG A 211 4.75 -4.19 0.66
CA ARG A 211 3.76 -3.41 1.42
C ARG A 211 3.70 -3.81 2.90
N CYS A 212 3.85 -5.09 3.23
CA CYS A 212 3.91 -5.54 4.62
C CYS A 212 5.10 -4.92 5.37
N ILE A 213 6.29 -4.93 4.75
CA ILE A 213 7.52 -4.36 5.33
C ILE A 213 7.49 -2.82 5.34
N GLU A 214 6.92 -2.16 4.33
CA GLU A 214 6.67 -0.71 4.36
C GLU A 214 5.82 -0.30 5.56
N THR A 215 4.77 -1.07 5.86
CA THR A 215 3.90 -0.78 7.00
C THR A 215 4.65 -0.99 8.32
N CYS A 216 5.44 -2.06 8.48
CA CYS A 216 6.11 -2.36 9.75
C CYS A 216 7.46 -1.67 10.00
N SER A 217 8.04 -1.03 8.98
CA SER A 217 9.27 -0.23 9.11
C SER A 217 9.00 1.27 9.09
N GLU A 218 7.74 1.67 8.86
CA GLU A 218 7.29 3.07 8.65
C GLU A 218 8.00 3.79 7.48
N ARG A 219 8.80 3.07 6.68
CA ARG A 219 9.60 3.60 5.58
C ARG A 219 9.00 3.18 4.24
N LYS A 220 9.16 4.02 3.21
CA LYS A 220 8.89 3.63 1.82
C LYS A 220 10.06 2.83 1.28
N ALA A 221 9.76 1.76 0.53
CA ALA A 221 10.77 1.00 -0.18
C ALA A 221 11.18 1.75 -1.47
N THR A 222 12.47 1.85 -1.75
CA THR A 222 12.94 2.30 -3.07
C THR A 222 12.68 1.16 -4.05
N ILE A 223 11.60 1.24 -4.84
CA ILE A 223 11.27 0.16 -5.78
C ILE A 223 12.19 0.27 -7.00
N MET A 224 12.81 -0.86 -7.36
CA MET A 224 13.70 -0.96 -8.52
C MET A 224 12.93 -1.19 -9.82
N GLY A 225 11.85 -1.97 -9.73
CA GLY A 225 10.96 -2.30 -10.83
C GLY A 225 9.84 -1.30 -11.08
N LYS A 226 9.07 -1.64 -12.11
CA LYS A 226 7.90 -0.92 -12.58
C LYS A 226 6.83 -0.98 -11.47
N PRO A 227 6.12 0.12 -11.14
CA PRO A 227 6.00 1.36 -11.90
C PRO A 227 6.99 2.49 -11.56
N GLU A 228 8.05 2.27 -10.76
CA GLU A 228 8.96 3.36 -10.34
C GLU A 228 10.05 3.68 -11.38
N PRO A 229 10.50 4.95 -11.47
CA PRO A 229 11.31 5.43 -12.60
C PRO A 229 12.77 4.95 -12.61
N TYR A 230 13.24 4.15 -11.64
CA TYR A 230 14.65 3.80 -11.51
C TYR A 230 15.22 3.14 -12.78
N VAL A 231 14.45 2.26 -13.44
CA VAL A 231 14.84 1.66 -14.73
C VAL A 231 15.05 2.71 -15.83
N ALA A 232 14.24 3.77 -15.84
CA ALA A 232 14.34 4.88 -16.78
C ALA A 232 15.56 5.76 -16.50
N ASP A 233 15.83 6.07 -15.24
CA ASP A 233 17.01 6.85 -14.85
C ASP A 233 18.32 6.10 -15.14
N MET A 234 18.35 4.78 -14.91
CA MET A 234 19.50 3.94 -15.26
C MET A 234 19.79 3.93 -16.77
N ILE A 235 18.79 3.70 -17.64
CA ILE A 235 19.03 3.73 -19.10
C ILE A 235 19.33 5.14 -19.61
N LYS A 236 18.79 6.18 -18.96
CA LYS A 236 19.12 7.57 -19.27
C LYS A 236 20.58 7.88 -18.94
N GLN A 237 21.08 7.44 -17.79
CA GLN A 237 22.49 7.58 -17.40
C GLN A 237 23.43 6.75 -18.29
N LYS A 238 23.11 5.47 -18.54
CA LYS A 238 24.00 4.54 -19.26
C LYS A 238 23.97 4.72 -20.79
N TYR A 239 22.82 5.08 -21.37
CA TYR A 239 22.61 5.10 -22.82
C TYR A 239 22.13 6.46 -23.38
N ASN A 240 21.98 7.50 -22.56
CA ASN A 240 21.46 8.80 -22.98
C ASN A 240 20.11 8.68 -23.72
N VAL A 241 19.14 8.06 -23.04
CA VAL A 241 17.76 7.89 -23.51
C VAL A 241 16.93 9.15 -23.20
N ASP A 242 16.21 9.68 -24.19
CA ASP A 242 15.20 10.72 -24.00
C ASP A 242 13.84 10.08 -23.68
N PRO A 243 13.25 10.33 -22.48
CA PRO A 243 11.93 9.81 -22.14
C PRO A 243 10.83 10.19 -23.12
N LYS A 244 10.86 11.40 -23.69
CA LYS A 244 9.85 11.84 -24.69
C LYS A 244 9.92 11.04 -25.98
N ARG A 245 11.06 10.40 -26.24
CA ARG A 245 11.35 9.52 -27.38
C ARG A 245 11.50 8.07 -26.94
N THR A 246 10.80 7.68 -25.88
CA THR A 246 10.70 6.31 -25.38
C THR A 246 9.26 5.81 -25.39
N LEU A 247 9.06 4.56 -25.78
CA LEU A 247 7.81 3.80 -25.60
C LEU A 247 7.98 2.79 -24.47
N MET A 248 6.96 2.64 -23.63
CA MET A 248 6.75 1.47 -22.78
C MET A 248 5.59 0.62 -23.32
N ILE A 249 5.84 -0.67 -23.54
CA ILE A 249 4.86 -1.68 -23.93
C ILE A 249 4.62 -2.61 -22.73
N GLY A 250 3.36 -2.86 -22.40
CA GLY A 250 2.99 -3.71 -21.27
C GLY A 250 1.57 -4.26 -21.37
N ASP A 251 1.26 -5.29 -20.59
CA ASP A 251 -0.11 -5.82 -20.44
C ASP A 251 -0.75 -5.34 -19.12
N ARG A 252 0.01 -4.71 -18.23
CA ARG A 252 -0.41 -4.39 -16.86
C ARG A 252 -0.37 -2.88 -16.57
N ALA A 253 -1.56 -2.29 -16.49
CA ALA A 253 -1.73 -0.84 -16.33
C ALA A 253 -1.06 -0.26 -15.07
N ASN A 254 -1.12 -0.96 -13.93
CA ASN A 254 -0.55 -0.47 -12.67
C ASN A 254 0.97 -0.66 -12.52
N THR A 255 1.65 -1.23 -13.52
CA THR A 255 3.11 -1.37 -13.58
C THR A 255 3.69 -0.68 -14.80
N ASP A 256 3.30 -1.09 -16.00
CA ASP A 256 3.97 -0.69 -17.25
C ASP A 256 3.48 0.66 -17.75
N ILE A 257 2.16 0.80 -17.80
CA ILE A 257 1.52 2.04 -18.25
C ILE A 257 1.77 3.14 -17.22
N LEU A 258 1.69 2.81 -15.92
CA LEU A 258 2.03 3.75 -14.85
C LEU A 258 3.51 4.14 -14.85
N LEU A 259 4.46 3.21 -15.13
CA LEU A 259 5.86 3.58 -15.38
C LEU A 259 5.95 4.62 -16.51
N GLY A 260 5.34 4.34 -17.66
CA GLY A 260 5.42 5.23 -18.82
C GLY A 260 4.82 6.60 -18.55
N THR A 261 3.64 6.67 -17.94
CA THR A 261 3.00 7.93 -17.52
C THR A 261 3.92 8.75 -16.60
N ARG A 262 4.56 8.12 -15.61
CA ARG A 262 5.47 8.76 -14.63
C ARG A 262 6.77 9.24 -15.27
N CYS A 263 7.43 8.40 -16.06
CA CYS A 263 8.66 8.77 -16.77
C CYS A 263 8.42 9.78 -17.91
N GLY A 264 7.17 9.96 -18.35
CA GLY A 264 6.84 10.77 -19.52
C GLY A 264 7.15 10.06 -20.86
N PHE A 265 7.23 8.73 -20.81
CA PHE A 265 7.24 7.88 -22.00
C PHE A 265 5.86 7.90 -22.67
N LYS A 266 5.81 7.44 -23.91
CA LYS A 266 4.57 6.93 -24.52
C LYS A 266 4.22 5.57 -23.94
N THR A 267 2.94 5.24 -23.91
CA THR A 267 2.45 3.96 -23.39
C THR A 267 1.60 3.22 -24.41
N LEU A 268 1.82 1.91 -24.52
CA LEU A 268 1.01 0.98 -25.29
C LEU A 268 0.62 -0.21 -24.42
N LEU A 269 -0.68 -0.38 -24.23
CA LEU A 269 -1.25 -1.56 -23.59
C LEU A 269 -1.49 -2.68 -24.61
N VAL A 270 -1.03 -3.89 -24.34
CA VAL A 270 -1.48 -5.10 -25.05
C VAL A 270 -2.56 -5.81 -24.21
N LEU A 271 -3.60 -6.33 -24.85
CA LEU A 271 -4.71 -7.01 -24.16
C LEU A 271 -4.49 -8.53 -23.98
N SER A 272 -3.28 -9.02 -24.26
CA SER A 272 -2.89 -10.44 -24.15
C SER A 272 -2.61 -10.93 -22.72
N GLY A 273 -2.64 -10.04 -21.71
CA GLY A 273 -2.32 -10.36 -20.33
C GLY A 273 -3.33 -9.83 -19.29
N VAL A 274 -2.83 -9.09 -18.29
CA VAL A 274 -3.52 -8.83 -17.02
C VAL A 274 -4.63 -7.77 -17.09
N THR A 275 -4.48 -6.72 -17.89
CA THR A 275 -5.47 -5.62 -17.95
C THR A 275 -6.51 -5.87 -19.03
N HIS A 276 -7.79 -5.69 -18.72
CA HIS A 276 -8.86 -5.82 -19.71
C HIS A 276 -9.41 -4.45 -20.14
N LEU A 277 -9.84 -4.34 -21.41
CA LEU A 277 -10.33 -3.09 -21.99
C LEU A 277 -11.50 -2.48 -21.21
N GLU A 278 -12.34 -3.31 -20.57
CA GLU A 278 -13.38 -2.83 -19.66
C GLU A 278 -12.85 -1.99 -18.48
N GLU A 279 -11.69 -2.33 -17.91
CA GLU A 279 -11.08 -1.58 -16.81
C GLU A 279 -10.59 -0.22 -17.34
N VAL A 280 -9.99 -0.22 -18.54
CA VAL A 280 -9.52 0.99 -19.22
C VAL A 280 -10.70 1.94 -19.53
N GLU A 281 -11.83 1.43 -20.04
CA GLU A 281 -13.03 2.27 -20.27
C GLU A 281 -13.62 2.84 -18.98
N LYS A 282 -13.57 2.08 -17.86
CA LYS A 282 -13.97 2.59 -16.53
C LYS A 282 -13.01 3.69 -16.04
N TRP A 283 -11.70 3.55 -16.26
CA TRP A 283 -10.70 4.55 -15.89
C TRP A 283 -10.76 5.82 -16.75
N LYS A 284 -11.04 5.73 -18.06
CA LYS A 284 -11.29 6.89 -18.94
C LYS A 284 -12.45 7.76 -18.45
N GLN A 285 -13.47 7.13 -17.87
CA GLN A 285 -14.65 7.80 -17.30
C GLN A 285 -14.42 8.29 -15.86
N SER A 286 -13.31 7.93 -15.22
CA SER A 286 -13.00 8.37 -13.86
C SER A 286 -12.53 9.83 -13.80
N THR A 287 -13.03 10.56 -12.80
CA THR A 287 -12.59 11.92 -12.49
C THR A 287 -11.26 11.95 -11.73
N ARG A 288 -10.82 10.84 -11.13
CA ARG A 288 -9.55 10.75 -10.38
C ARG A 288 -8.36 10.88 -11.34
N GLN A 289 -7.24 11.44 -10.86
CA GLN A 289 -6.02 11.51 -11.66
C GLN A 289 -5.34 10.15 -11.72
N GLU A 290 -5.27 9.44 -10.59
CA GLU A 290 -4.64 8.11 -10.45
C GLU A 290 -5.19 7.11 -11.48
N ASP A 291 -6.52 6.99 -11.56
CA ASP A 291 -7.18 6.13 -12.55
C ASP A 291 -6.82 6.56 -13.99
N ARG A 292 -6.76 7.87 -14.27
CA ARG A 292 -6.38 8.42 -15.58
C ARG A 292 -4.87 8.37 -15.88
N ASP A 293 -4.04 7.98 -14.92
CA ASP A 293 -2.62 7.69 -15.10
C ASP A 293 -2.36 6.20 -15.42
N LEU A 294 -3.35 5.33 -15.12
CA LEU A 294 -3.43 3.93 -15.57
C LEU A 294 -3.94 3.80 -17.02
N VAL A 295 -4.58 4.84 -17.57
CA VAL A 295 -5.06 4.85 -18.96
C VAL A 295 -3.88 5.06 -19.90
N ALA A 296 -3.55 4.03 -20.68
CA ALA A 296 -2.52 4.08 -21.70
C ALA A 296 -2.86 5.09 -22.80
N ASP A 297 -1.87 5.65 -23.48
CA ASP A 297 -2.10 6.54 -24.63
C ASP A 297 -2.74 5.74 -25.79
N TYR A 298 -2.27 4.50 -26.00
CA TYR A 298 -2.75 3.56 -27.02
C TYR A 298 -2.99 2.16 -26.45
N TYR A 299 -3.83 1.36 -27.09
CA TYR A 299 -3.95 -0.08 -26.84
C TYR A 299 -4.03 -0.90 -28.13
N ILE A 300 -3.72 -2.20 -28.04
CA ILE A 300 -3.85 -3.17 -29.13
C ILE A 300 -4.10 -4.58 -28.57
N ASP A 301 -4.67 -5.50 -29.36
CA ASP A 301 -5.07 -6.82 -28.84
C ASP A 301 -3.86 -7.69 -28.47
N THR A 302 -2.88 -7.80 -29.37
CA THR A 302 -1.59 -8.48 -29.14
C THR A 302 -0.42 -7.65 -29.66
N LEU A 303 0.81 -7.91 -29.21
CA LEU A 303 1.99 -7.19 -29.70
C LEU A 303 2.18 -7.36 -31.22
N GLY A 304 1.99 -8.59 -31.74
CA GLY A 304 2.17 -8.91 -33.16
C GLY A 304 1.32 -8.08 -34.11
N ASP A 305 0.15 -7.62 -33.65
CA ASP A 305 -0.72 -6.73 -34.42
C ASP A 305 -0.10 -5.37 -34.76
N LEU A 306 1.01 -4.96 -34.12
CA LEU A 306 1.78 -3.79 -34.54
C LEU A 306 2.50 -4.00 -35.88
N TYR A 307 2.78 -5.24 -36.29
CA TYR A 307 3.66 -5.56 -37.40
C TYR A 307 3.22 -4.93 -38.75
N PRO A 308 1.92 -4.96 -39.16
CA PRO A 308 1.46 -4.26 -40.35
C PRO A 308 1.47 -2.73 -40.21
N HIS A 309 1.38 -2.22 -38.98
CA HIS A 309 1.27 -0.79 -38.67
C HIS A 309 2.62 -0.10 -38.50
N LEU A 310 3.69 -0.84 -38.16
CA LEU A 310 5.04 -0.36 -37.76
C LEU A 310 5.76 0.57 -38.75
N GLN A 311 5.16 0.82 -39.90
CA GLN A 311 5.72 1.47 -41.07
C GLN A 311 5.80 3.05 -41.02
N LYS A 312 5.60 3.81 -39.87
CA LYS A 312 5.66 5.35 -39.69
C LYS A 312 5.78 5.89 -38.18
N LEU A 313 5.45 7.16 -37.77
CA LEU A 313 4.93 7.60 -36.40
C LEU A 313 5.21 9.13 -35.96
N LYS A 314 4.97 9.74 -34.70
CA LYS A 314 5.55 11.05 -34.08
C LYS A 314 5.33 11.83 -32.65
N LYS A 315 4.23 12.08 -31.83
CA LYS A 315 4.27 13.12 -30.63
C LYS A 315 3.38 13.15 -29.27
N GLU A 316 3.38 14.25 -28.44
CA GLU A 316 3.14 14.53 -26.93
C GLU A 316 1.90 15.43 -26.47
N GLN A 317 1.55 15.99 -25.24
CA GLN A 317 1.54 15.89 -23.69
C GLN A 317 0.86 17.21 -23.06
N LYS A 318 0.52 17.59 -21.75
CA LYS A 318 0.31 17.10 -20.31
C LYS A 318 -0.93 17.80 -19.56
N MET A 319 -1.16 18.42 -18.34
CA MET A 319 -0.54 19.03 -17.07
C MET A 319 -1.59 19.05 -15.82
N ALA A 320 -1.80 19.85 -14.71
CA ALA A 320 -1.34 21.02 -13.84
C ALA A 320 -2.01 21.00 -12.37
N ALA A 321 -1.78 21.91 -11.35
CA ALA A 321 -2.11 21.75 -9.86
C ALA A 321 -2.80 22.92 -9.01
N CYS A 322 -2.76 22.98 -7.62
CA CYS A 322 -3.67 23.79 -6.69
C CYS A 322 -3.12 24.45 -5.31
N LYS A 323 -3.85 24.49 -4.14
CA LYS A 323 -3.87 25.59 -3.07
C LYS A 323 -3.84 25.24 -1.50
N TYR A 324 -3.80 26.25 -0.57
CA TYR A 324 -3.53 26.30 0.93
C TYR A 324 -4.69 26.76 1.93
N LEU A 325 -4.52 26.79 3.29
CA LEU A 325 -5.54 27.11 4.37
C LEU A 325 -5.16 28.05 5.59
N LYS A 326 -5.06 27.53 6.85
CA LYS A 326 -4.99 28.07 8.27
C LYS A 326 -5.78 29.33 8.76
N ASP A 327 -5.50 30.55 8.29
CA ASP A 327 -5.42 31.79 9.12
C ASP A 327 -6.74 32.58 9.45
N LEU A 328 -7.49 32.23 10.52
CA LEU A 328 -8.84 32.78 10.81
C LEU A 328 -8.95 34.08 11.66
N SER A 329 -9.93 34.93 11.30
CA SER A 329 -10.33 36.14 12.07
C SER A 329 -11.20 35.85 13.30
N LYS A 330 -11.41 36.86 14.18
CA LYS A 330 -12.28 36.74 15.38
C LYS A 330 -13.72 36.31 15.03
N GLY A 331 -14.25 36.75 13.89
CA GLY A 331 -15.59 36.39 13.44
C GLY A 331 -15.71 34.96 12.90
N GLU A 332 -14.62 34.41 12.36
CA GLU A 332 -14.58 33.04 11.85
C GLU A 332 -14.30 32.02 12.98
N PHE A 333 -13.37 32.33 13.89
CA PHE A 333 -13.12 31.49 15.07
C PHE A 333 -14.35 31.38 15.99
N ARG A 334 -15.13 32.47 16.13
CA ARG A 334 -16.40 32.41 16.86
C ARG A 334 -17.40 31.46 16.20
N LYS A 335 -17.54 31.51 14.87
CA LYS A 335 -18.41 30.60 14.11
C LYS A 335 -17.97 29.14 14.22
N PHE A 336 -16.67 28.87 14.33
CA PHE A 336 -16.13 27.54 14.61
C PHE A 336 -16.57 27.01 16.00
N LEU A 337 -16.45 27.81 17.07
CA LEU A 337 -16.87 27.39 18.41
C LEU A 337 -18.40 27.23 18.57
N GLU A 338 -19.17 27.94 17.75
CA GLU A 338 -20.64 27.86 17.69
C GLU A 338 -21.13 26.69 16.82
N SER A 339 -20.28 26.03 16.01
CA SER A 339 -20.70 24.98 15.06
C SER A 339 -20.92 23.59 15.67
N PHE A 340 -20.46 23.32 16.89
CA PHE A 340 -20.52 21.98 17.51
C PHE A 340 -20.98 21.99 18.97
N ASP A 341 -21.65 20.93 19.42
CA ASP A 341 -22.10 20.68 20.80
C ASP A 341 -21.47 19.39 21.40
N VAL A 342 -20.95 18.50 20.55
CA VAL A 342 -20.31 17.24 20.93
C VAL A 342 -18.87 17.23 20.45
N VAL A 343 -17.96 16.76 21.30
CA VAL A 343 -16.54 16.56 20.99
C VAL A 343 -16.24 15.07 21.09
N LEU A 344 -15.69 14.52 20.01
CA LEU A 344 -15.05 13.23 19.97
C LEU A 344 -13.55 13.49 19.91
N SER A 345 -12.79 12.88 20.82
CA SER A 345 -11.34 13.07 20.91
C SER A 345 -10.63 11.75 20.74
N ASP A 346 -9.49 11.78 20.04
CA ASP A 346 -8.46 10.79 20.32
C ASP A 346 -7.94 10.93 21.75
N CYS A 347 -7.30 9.89 22.22
CA CYS A 347 -6.77 9.71 23.56
C CYS A 347 -5.25 9.95 23.55
N ASP A 348 -4.54 9.05 22.89
CA ASP A 348 -3.10 9.13 22.68
C ASP A 348 -2.80 10.21 21.61
N GLY A 349 -1.70 10.95 21.73
CA GLY A 349 -1.33 12.05 20.80
C GLY A 349 -2.11 13.37 20.98
N VAL A 350 -3.31 13.34 21.57
CA VAL A 350 -4.18 14.51 21.79
C VAL A 350 -4.35 14.87 23.27
N LEU A 351 -4.50 13.88 24.15
CA LEU A 351 -4.67 14.08 25.60
C LEU A 351 -3.46 13.61 26.41
N TRP A 352 -2.78 12.55 25.96
CA TRP A 352 -1.57 12.03 26.60
C TRP A 352 -0.62 11.37 25.60
N ARG A 353 0.63 11.15 26.03
CA ARG A 353 1.62 10.31 25.34
C ARG A 353 2.04 9.21 26.30
N GLU A 354 1.62 7.98 26.01
CA GLU A 354 1.77 6.77 26.85
C GLU A 354 1.22 6.91 28.29
N HIS A 355 1.99 7.57 29.17
CA HIS A 355 1.77 7.79 30.60
C HIS A 355 1.73 9.28 31.00
N ASP A 356 2.22 10.18 30.14
CA ASP A 356 2.34 11.60 30.44
C ASP A 356 1.21 12.41 29.78
N VAL A 357 0.61 13.33 30.53
CA VAL A 357 -0.48 14.20 30.06
C VAL A 357 0.07 15.32 29.18
N ILE A 358 -0.62 15.62 28.07
CA ILE A 358 -0.28 16.75 27.19
C ILE A 358 -0.71 18.06 27.86
N GLU A 359 0.19 19.04 27.89
CA GLU A 359 0.03 20.32 28.59
C GLU A 359 -1.26 21.06 28.16
N GLY A 360 -2.00 21.57 29.15
CA GLY A 360 -3.27 22.28 28.94
C GLY A 360 -4.44 21.41 28.45
N SER A 361 -4.25 20.10 28.24
CA SER A 361 -5.32 19.24 27.71
C SER A 361 -6.43 18.93 28.74
N PRO A 362 -6.17 18.64 30.04
CA PRO A 362 -7.23 18.52 31.04
C PRO A 362 -8.02 19.82 31.21
N GLU A 363 -7.33 20.96 31.26
CA GLU A 363 -7.93 22.30 31.39
C GLU A 363 -8.82 22.62 30.19
N THR A 364 -8.39 22.26 28.98
CA THR A 364 -9.19 22.46 27.76
C THR A 364 -10.42 21.54 27.73
N VAL A 365 -10.31 20.27 28.17
CA VAL A 365 -11.46 19.36 28.30
C VAL A 365 -12.45 19.88 29.35
N VAL A 366 -11.97 20.37 30.50
CA VAL A 366 -12.81 21.03 31.51
C VAL A 366 -13.49 22.27 30.93
N LYS A 367 -12.76 23.12 30.19
CA LYS A 367 -13.33 24.34 29.61
C LYS A 367 -14.38 24.08 28.54
N LEU A 368 -14.20 23.02 27.74
CA LEU A 368 -15.22 22.56 26.79
C LEU A 368 -16.47 22.04 27.53
N ARG A 369 -16.31 21.32 28.66
CA ARG A 369 -17.45 20.91 29.50
C ARG A 369 -18.17 22.09 30.15
N GLU A 370 -17.45 23.11 30.64
CA GLU A 370 -18.05 24.37 31.14
C GLU A 370 -18.87 25.11 30.06
N LEU A 371 -18.40 25.08 28.81
CA LEU A 371 -19.10 25.62 27.64
C LEU A 371 -20.23 24.68 27.14
N GLY A 372 -20.65 23.71 27.95
CA GLY A 372 -21.78 22.83 27.71
C GLY A 372 -21.55 21.69 26.72
N LYS A 373 -20.30 21.48 26.26
CA LYS A 373 -19.99 20.45 25.25
C LYS A 373 -19.93 19.05 25.89
N LYS A 374 -20.48 18.04 25.21
CA LYS A 374 -20.29 16.61 25.58
C LYS A 374 -18.94 16.11 25.07
N PHE A 375 -18.31 15.16 25.77
CA PHE A 375 -16.97 14.66 25.44
C PHE A 375 -16.92 13.13 25.48
N PHE A 376 -16.28 12.49 24.50
CA PHE A 376 -16.11 11.02 24.41
C PHE A 376 -14.66 10.63 24.08
N TYR A 377 -14.22 9.48 24.59
CA TYR A 377 -12.87 8.94 24.46
C TYR A 377 -12.87 7.73 23.51
N ILE A 378 -12.14 7.83 22.39
CA ILE A 378 -12.08 6.79 21.35
C ILE A 378 -10.64 6.31 21.18
N THR A 379 -10.40 4.99 21.19
CA THR A 379 -9.05 4.41 21.02
C THR A 379 -9.09 3.11 20.21
N ASN A 380 -8.08 2.87 19.38
CA ASN A 380 -7.95 1.65 18.58
C ASN A 380 -7.30 0.48 19.33
N ASN A 381 -6.83 0.68 20.56
CA ASN A 381 -6.09 -0.33 21.31
C ASN A 381 -6.94 -1.60 21.56
N ASN A 382 -6.44 -2.71 21.03
CA ASN A 382 -7.07 -4.03 20.98
C ASN A 382 -6.40 -5.05 21.95
N SER A 383 -5.33 -4.64 22.65
CA SER A 383 -4.59 -5.50 23.59
C SER A 383 -5.27 -5.67 24.96
N LYS A 384 -6.30 -4.85 25.22
CA LYS A 384 -7.02 -4.73 26.49
C LYS A 384 -8.53 -4.67 26.27
N SER A 385 -9.29 -5.13 27.26
CA SER A 385 -10.74 -4.95 27.33
C SER A 385 -11.12 -3.50 27.69
N ARG A 386 -12.41 -3.15 27.55
CA ARG A 386 -12.92 -1.83 27.98
C ARG A 386 -12.72 -1.55 29.47
N VAL A 387 -12.68 -2.59 30.31
CA VAL A 387 -12.53 -2.45 31.78
C VAL A 387 -11.12 -1.94 32.09
N GLU A 388 -10.11 -2.62 31.55
CA GLU A 388 -8.69 -2.27 31.71
C GLU A 388 -8.32 -0.91 31.07
N MET A 389 -9.19 -0.36 30.22
CA MET A 389 -9.04 0.99 29.66
C MET A 389 -9.58 2.08 30.60
N LEU A 390 -10.68 1.83 31.32
CA LEU A 390 -11.26 2.80 32.27
C LEU A 390 -10.27 3.20 33.36
N ASP A 391 -9.53 2.21 33.87
CA ASP A 391 -8.57 2.41 34.95
C ASP A 391 -7.34 3.23 34.48
N LYS A 392 -6.93 3.13 33.20
CA LYS A 392 -5.90 4.01 32.62
C LYS A 392 -6.36 5.47 32.65
N ILE A 393 -7.53 5.77 32.08
CA ILE A 393 -7.90 7.17 31.83
C ILE A 393 -8.04 7.96 33.15
N ARG A 394 -8.54 7.31 34.21
CA ARG A 394 -8.71 7.92 35.54
C ARG A 394 -7.39 8.23 36.27
N SER A 395 -6.30 7.53 35.99
CA SER A 395 -5.00 7.86 36.60
C SER A 395 -4.39 9.16 36.05
N HIS A 396 -4.92 9.66 34.93
CA HIS A 396 -4.46 10.88 34.24
C HIS A 396 -5.40 12.08 34.54
N THR A 397 -5.99 12.11 35.73
CA THR A 397 -6.91 13.16 36.28
C THR A 397 -8.20 13.47 35.52
N TYR A 398 -8.51 12.80 34.41
CA TYR A 398 -9.80 12.96 33.71
C TYR A 398 -10.99 12.31 34.45
N ASP A 399 -12.09 13.07 34.59
CA ASP A 399 -13.39 12.56 35.04
C ASP A 399 -14.11 11.82 33.90
N VAL A 400 -14.20 10.49 33.99
CA VAL A 400 -14.67 9.59 32.93
C VAL A 400 -15.46 8.38 33.44
N LYS A 401 -16.41 7.89 32.63
CA LYS A 401 -17.24 6.71 32.86
C LYS A 401 -16.99 5.63 31.79
N LEU A 402 -17.25 4.36 32.13
CA LEU A 402 -17.08 3.21 31.23
C LEU A 402 -17.87 3.33 29.91
N GLU A 403 -18.96 4.09 29.91
CA GLU A 403 -19.83 4.30 28.76
C GLU A 403 -19.33 5.39 27.79
N GLU A 404 -18.38 6.20 28.23
CA GLU A 404 -17.73 7.26 27.44
C GLU A 404 -16.50 6.74 26.67
N ILE A 405 -16.19 5.43 26.78
CA ILE A 405 -15.01 4.74 26.24
C ILE A 405 -15.42 3.73 25.16
N LEU A 406 -14.77 3.78 24.00
CA LEU A 406 -14.98 2.85 22.88
C LEU A 406 -13.64 2.28 22.38
N CYS A 407 -13.51 0.95 22.37
CA CYS A 407 -12.33 0.22 21.90
C CYS A 407 -12.67 -0.83 20.83
N SER A 408 -11.68 -1.20 20.03
CA SER A 408 -11.82 -1.92 18.75
C SER A 408 -12.16 -3.42 18.85
N SER A 409 -11.64 -4.14 19.85
CA SER A 409 -11.87 -5.59 20.03
C SER A 409 -13.37 -5.92 20.20
N TYR A 410 -14.04 -5.18 21.10
CA TYR A 410 -15.48 -5.24 21.33
C TYR A 410 -16.30 -4.98 20.06
N LEU A 411 -15.82 -4.12 19.15
CA LEU A 411 -16.56 -3.73 17.96
C LEU A 411 -16.61 -4.84 16.90
N ALA A 412 -15.59 -5.70 16.82
CA ALA A 412 -15.55 -6.84 15.90
C ALA A 412 -16.63 -7.89 16.19
N ALA A 413 -16.72 -8.38 17.42
CA ALA A 413 -17.69 -9.39 17.81
C ALA A 413 -19.14 -8.85 17.76
N ILE A 414 -19.34 -7.58 18.14
CA ILE A 414 -20.64 -6.90 18.07
C ILE A 414 -21.10 -6.67 16.63
N TYR A 415 -20.20 -6.37 15.69
CA TYR A 415 -20.53 -6.21 14.26
C TYR A 415 -21.06 -7.51 13.65
N LEU A 416 -20.34 -8.63 13.81
CA LEU A 416 -20.78 -9.94 13.34
C LEU A 416 -22.10 -10.38 13.98
N LYS A 417 -22.30 -10.09 15.27
CA LYS A 417 -23.57 -10.34 15.97
C LYS A 417 -24.74 -9.49 15.44
N GLN A 418 -24.50 -8.23 15.06
CA GLN A 418 -25.52 -7.37 14.43
C GLN A 418 -25.90 -7.87 13.04
N LEU A 419 -24.95 -8.44 12.28
CA LEU A 419 -25.20 -9.10 10.99
C LEU A 419 -25.98 -10.43 11.12
N LYS A 420 -26.18 -10.96 12.34
CA LYS A 420 -26.69 -12.32 12.61
C LYS A 420 -25.83 -13.40 11.93
N PHE A 421 -24.53 -13.20 11.90
CA PHE A 421 -23.57 -14.08 11.25
C PHE A 421 -23.64 -15.51 11.81
N ASN A 422 -23.72 -16.50 10.92
CA ASN A 422 -24.02 -17.90 11.23
C ASN A 422 -23.07 -18.89 10.50
N LYS A 423 -21.87 -18.43 10.17
CA LYS A 423 -20.79 -19.18 9.50
C LYS A 423 -19.51 -19.12 10.33
N LYS A 424 -18.43 -19.74 9.84
CA LYS A 424 -17.10 -19.67 10.45
C LYS A 424 -16.35 -18.40 10.07
N VAL A 425 -15.56 -17.88 11.01
CA VAL A 425 -14.55 -16.85 10.78
C VAL A 425 -13.20 -17.52 10.49
N TYR A 426 -12.54 -17.20 9.38
CA TYR A 426 -11.11 -17.45 9.24
C TYR A 426 -10.34 -16.31 9.93
N LEU A 427 -9.66 -16.64 11.03
CA LEU A 427 -8.99 -15.70 11.92
C LEU A 427 -7.49 -15.63 11.59
N VAL A 428 -7.03 -14.45 11.16
CA VAL A 428 -5.63 -14.04 11.24
C VAL A 428 -5.51 -13.18 12.49
N GLY A 429 -5.23 -13.79 13.64
CA GLY A 429 -5.27 -13.08 14.92
C GLY A 429 -4.95 -13.92 16.15
N SER A 430 -5.09 -13.30 17.32
CA SER A 430 -4.71 -13.85 18.62
C SER A 430 -5.89 -14.46 19.38
N GLU A 431 -5.57 -15.18 20.46
CA GLU A 431 -6.56 -15.71 21.41
C GLU A 431 -7.49 -14.65 22.02
N GLY A 432 -7.07 -13.38 22.08
CA GLY A 432 -7.96 -12.31 22.55
C GLY A 432 -9.16 -12.11 21.61
N ILE A 433 -8.95 -12.27 20.31
CA ILE A 433 -10.02 -12.17 19.29
C ILE A 433 -10.86 -13.45 19.28
N SER A 434 -10.23 -14.63 19.45
CA SER A 434 -10.94 -15.89 19.71
C SER A 434 -11.97 -15.71 20.81
N ARG A 435 -11.53 -15.32 22.01
CA ARG A 435 -12.37 -15.28 23.23
C ARG A 435 -13.56 -14.32 23.09
N GLU A 436 -13.44 -13.23 22.33
CA GLU A 436 -14.56 -12.31 22.04
C GLU A 436 -15.56 -12.91 21.02
N LEU A 437 -15.10 -13.72 20.05
CA LEU A 437 -15.96 -14.48 19.14
C LEU A 437 -16.66 -15.64 19.87
N ASP A 438 -15.90 -16.40 20.67
CA ASP A 438 -16.37 -17.46 21.57
C ASP A 438 -17.49 -16.93 22.49
N ALA A 439 -17.29 -15.76 23.12
CA ALA A 439 -18.25 -15.11 24.00
C ALA A 439 -19.55 -14.64 23.29
N GLN A 440 -19.57 -14.59 21.95
CA GLN A 440 -20.80 -14.35 21.17
C GLN A 440 -21.34 -15.62 20.49
N GLY A 441 -20.68 -16.76 20.63
CA GLY A 441 -21.06 -18.04 20.00
C GLY A 441 -20.77 -18.10 18.49
N ILE A 442 -19.70 -17.44 18.04
CA ILE A 442 -19.30 -17.39 16.62
C ILE A 442 -18.15 -18.39 16.38
N GLU A 443 -18.35 -19.39 15.53
CA GLU A 443 -17.31 -20.35 15.15
C GLU A 443 -16.16 -19.69 14.37
N HIS A 444 -14.95 -20.22 14.54
CA HIS A 444 -13.73 -19.71 13.91
C HIS A 444 -12.66 -20.80 13.69
N VAL A 445 -11.75 -20.53 12.76
CA VAL A 445 -10.63 -21.38 12.35
C VAL A 445 -9.39 -20.54 12.03
N GLY A 446 -8.20 -21.14 11.96
CA GLY A 446 -6.96 -20.45 11.54
C GLY A 446 -6.10 -19.89 12.68
N LEU A 447 -6.52 -20.05 13.95
CA LEU A 447 -5.67 -19.78 15.10
C LEU A 447 -4.44 -20.71 15.11
N GLY A 448 -3.24 -20.16 15.37
CA GLY A 448 -1.99 -20.92 15.29
C GLY A 448 -1.35 -20.90 13.88
N PRO A 449 -0.26 -21.67 13.65
CA PRO A 449 0.43 -21.71 12.36
C PRO A 449 -0.33 -22.50 11.30
N ASP A 450 -0.35 -21.99 10.07
CA ASP A 450 -0.88 -22.71 8.90
C ASP A 450 0.23 -23.53 8.24
N VAL A 451 0.23 -24.84 8.49
CA VAL A 451 1.17 -25.79 7.89
C VAL A 451 0.62 -26.35 6.58
N THR A 452 1.46 -26.40 5.55
CA THR A 452 1.27 -27.20 4.34
C THR A 452 2.60 -27.85 3.99
N GLU A 453 2.65 -29.18 3.96
CA GLU A 453 3.81 -29.93 3.50
C GLU A 453 3.91 -29.86 1.96
N GLY A 454 5.04 -29.36 1.45
CA GLY A 454 5.30 -29.23 0.02
C GLY A 454 5.88 -27.89 -0.41
N ASP A 455 5.92 -27.65 -1.72
CA ASP A 455 6.34 -26.40 -2.35
C ASP A 455 5.16 -25.45 -2.70
N GLU A 456 5.41 -24.41 -3.51
CA GLU A 456 4.37 -23.48 -3.98
C GLU A 456 3.27 -24.16 -4.81
N LEU A 457 3.61 -25.21 -5.58
CA LEU A 457 2.66 -25.97 -6.40
C LEU A 457 1.82 -26.88 -5.50
N ASP A 458 2.40 -27.46 -4.45
CA ASP A 458 1.65 -28.23 -3.46
C ASP A 458 0.57 -27.37 -2.77
N ILE A 459 0.83 -26.09 -2.47
CA ILE A 459 -0.20 -25.16 -1.98
C ILE A 459 -1.33 -25.01 -3.04
N LEU A 460 -0.96 -24.77 -4.30
CA LEU A 460 -1.89 -24.62 -5.43
C LEU A 460 -2.74 -25.87 -5.73
N PHE A 461 -2.23 -27.07 -5.46
CA PHE A 461 -2.96 -28.32 -5.70
C PHE A 461 -3.72 -28.86 -4.48
N LYS A 462 -3.22 -28.61 -3.25
CA LYS A 462 -3.81 -29.15 -2.01
C LYS A 462 -4.83 -28.21 -1.37
N PHE A 463 -4.65 -26.89 -1.43
CA PHE A 463 -5.56 -25.97 -0.74
C PHE A 463 -6.94 -25.90 -1.43
N LYS A 464 -7.99 -26.12 -0.64
CA LYS A 464 -9.39 -25.94 -1.03
C LYS A 464 -10.06 -25.08 0.05
N PRO A 465 -10.66 -23.92 -0.31
CA PRO A 465 -11.42 -23.11 0.63
C PRO A 465 -12.58 -23.90 1.28
N ASP A 466 -12.75 -23.77 2.60
CA ASP A 466 -13.91 -24.31 3.33
C ASP A 466 -15.16 -23.47 2.99
N SER A 467 -16.23 -24.12 2.51
CA SER A 467 -17.49 -23.44 2.17
C SER A 467 -18.17 -22.82 3.38
N GLU A 468 -17.87 -23.29 4.59
CA GLU A 468 -18.47 -22.79 5.83
C GLU A 468 -17.78 -21.54 6.37
N VAL A 469 -16.64 -21.13 5.80
CA VAL A 469 -16.09 -19.79 6.06
C VAL A 469 -17.00 -18.74 5.43
N GLY A 470 -17.42 -17.77 6.24
CA GLY A 470 -18.24 -16.62 5.83
C GLY A 470 -17.60 -15.26 6.11
N ALA A 471 -16.51 -15.24 6.88
CA ALA A 471 -15.79 -14.03 7.25
C ALA A 471 -14.28 -14.28 7.33
N VAL A 472 -13.50 -13.22 7.11
CA VAL A 472 -12.06 -13.15 7.43
C VAL A 472 -11.89 -12.02 8.43
N VAL A 473 -11.38 -12.31 9.63
CA VAL A 473 -11.07 -11.30 10.65
C VAL A 473 -9.56 -11.18 10.79
N VAL A 474 -9.05 -9.96 10.61
CA VAL A 474 -7.64 -9.62 10.77
C VAL A 474 -7.40 -8.87 12.08
N GLY A 475 -6.35 -9.27 12.78
CA GLY A 475 -5.78 -8.65 13.96
C GLY A 475 -4.34 -9.12 14.13
N PHE A 476 -3.77 -8.98 15.34
CA PHE A 476 -2.38 -9.37 15.55
C PHE A 476 -2.20 -10.90 15.62
N ASP A 477 -1.40 -11.47 14.70
CA ASP A 477 -1.07 -12.89 14.63
C ASP A 477 0.45 -13.10 14.63
N ARG A 478 0.99 -13.80 15.64
CA ARG A 478 2.43 -14.10 15.75
C ARG A 478 2.91 -15.16 14.75
N HIS A 479 1.98 -15.90 14.15
CA HIS A 479 2.27 -17.01 13.22
C HIS A 479 2.06 -16.61 11.75
N PHE A 480 2.00 -15.31 11.45
CA PHE A 480 1.79 -14.78 10.10
C PHE A 480 2.86 -15.29 9.11
N SER A 481 2.41 -15.83 7.98
CA SER A 481 3.24 -16.52 6.98
C SER A 481 2.63 -16.44 5.57
N TYR A 482 3.39 -16.80 4.54
CA TYR A 482 2.89 -16.92 3.17
C TYR A 482 1.60 -17.76 3.06
N GLN A 483 1.53 -18.88 3.79
CA GLN A 483 0.36 -19.77 3.81
C GLN A 483 -0.89 -19.06 4.36
N LYS A 484 -0.77 -18.30 5.46
CA LYS A 484 -1.85 -17.46 5.99
C LYS A 484 -2.28 -16.39 5.00
N ILE A 485 -1.32 -15.75 4.32
CA ILE A 485 -1.63 -14.74 3.29
C ILE A 485 -2.43 -15.36 2.14
N VAL A 486 -2.01 -16.51 1.60
CA VAL A 486 -2.73 -17.23 0.53
C VAL A 486 -4.16 -17.59 0.95
N LYS A 487 -4.34 -18.18 2.14
CA LYS A 487 -5.65 -18.57 2.67
C LYS A 487 -6.55 -17.36 2.92
N ALA A 488 -6.07 -16.37 3.69
CA ALA A 488 -6.81 -15.16 4.02
C ALA A 488 -7.22 -14.37 2.76
N ALA A 489 -6.28 -14.18 1.82
CA ALA A 489 -6.56 -13.45 0.58
C ALA A 489 -7.52 -14.22 -0.34
N THR A 490 -7.42 -15.56 -0.41
CA THR A 490 -8.35 -16.38 -1.22
C THR A 490 -9.78 -16.29 -0.67
N TYR A 491 -9.98 -16.36 0.65
CA TYR A 491 -11.30 -16.11 1.25
C TYR A 491 -11.77 -14.66 1.07
N ALA A 492 -10.90 -13.67 1.35
CA ALA A 492 -11.26 -12.25 1.26
C ALA A 492 -11.56 -11.79 -0.18
N TYR A 493 -11.02 -12.46 -1.20
CA TYR A 493 -11.26 -12.12 -2.61
C TYR A 493 -12.71 -12.38 -3.06
N ASP A 494 -13.42 -13.33 -2.44
CA ASP A 494 -14.86 -13.46 -2.65
C ASP A 494 -15.59 -12.30 -1.96
N LYS A 495 -16.32 -11.50 -2.74
CA LYS A 495 -17.09 -10.35 -2.29
C LYS A 495 -18.23 -10.72 -1.33
N ASN A 496 -18.67 -11.99 -1.33
CA ASN A 496 -19.68 -12.50 -0.41
C ASN A 496 -19.13 -12.75 1.01
N ILE A 497 -17.80 -12.83 1.16
CA ILE A 497 -17.14 -13.02 2.46
C ILE A 497 -16.99 -11.68 3.19
N HIS A 498 -17.35 -11.63 4.46
CA HIS A 498 -17.15 -10.47 5.33
C HIS A 498 -15.66 -10.33 5.68
N PHE A 499 -14.95 -9.46 4.96
CA PHE A 499 -13.56 -9.12 5.27
C PHE A 499 -13.53 -7.97 6.27
N ILE A 500 -12.93 -8.21 7.44
CA ILE A 500 -12.98 -7.34 8.63
C ILE A 500 -11.57 -7.15 9.19
N CYS A 501 -11.24 -5.95 9.65
CA CYS A 501 -10.08 -5.73 10.49
C CYS A 501 -10.49 -5.16 11.86
N THR A 502 -9.86 -5.69 12.91
CA THR A 502 -9.99 -5.16 14.26
C THR A 502 -9.36 -3.77 14.38
N ASN A 503 -8.13 -3.59 13.87
CA ASN A 503 -7.35 -2.37 14.00
C ASN A 503 -6.30 -2.24 12.86
N PRO A 504 -5.99 -1.03 12.37
CA PRO A 504 -4.96 -0.80 11.36
C PRO A 504 -3.56 -0.54 11.95
N ASP A 505 -3.37 -0.77 13.25
CA ASP A 505 -2.18 -0.32 14.00
C ASP A 505 -0.90 -0.98 13.44
N VAL A 506 0.12 -0.19 13.12
CA VAL A 506 1.27 -0.62 12.29
C VAL A 506 2.46 -1.19 13.08
N GLU A 507 2.56 -0.86 14.36
CA GLU A 507 3.60 -1.34 15.28
C GLU A 507 3.00 -1.65 16.66
N ARG A 508 3.70 -2.48 17.45
CA ARG A 508 3.41 -2.74 18.86
C ARG A 508 4.53 -2.16 19.74
N PRO A 509 4.21 -1.55 20.90
CA PRO A 509 5.22 -1.07 21.84
C PRO A 509 6.25 -2.14 22.21
N SER A 510 7.52 -1.74 22.24
CA SER A 510 8.69 -2.61 22.46
C SER A 510 9.59 -2.04 23.56
N PRO A 511 10.12 -2.87 24.48
CA PRO A 511 11.04 -2.40 25.53
C PRO A 511 12.50 -2.24 25.05
N ASN A 512 12.78 -2.41 23.75
CA ASN A 512 14.13 -2.36 23.18
C ASN A 512 14.12 -1.85 21.72
N THR A 513 15.26 -1.96 21.03
CA THR A 513 15.45 -1.51 19.64
C THR A 513 14.87 -2.44 18.56
N VAL A 514 14.19 -3.53 18.95
CA VAL A 514 13.51 -4.45 18.03
C VAL A 514 12.09 -3.95 17.79
N ARG A 515 11.77 -3.61 16.54
CA ARG A 515 10.43 -3.17 16.13
C ARG A 515 9.50 -4.36 15.88
N TYR A 516 8.29 -4.33 16.43
CA TYR A 516 7.31 -5.43 16.34
C TYR A 516 6.12 -5.06 15.44
N PRO A 517 5.98 -5.66 14.24
CA PRO A 517 4.89 -5.35 13.31
C PRO A 517 3.49 -5.52 13.93
N GLY A 518 2.62 -4.55 13.69
CA GLY A 518 1.23 -4.54 14.14
C GLY A 518 0.25 -5.23 13.17
N ALA A 519 -1.04 -5.20 13.52
CA ALA A 519 -2.10 -5.82 12.71
C ALA A 519 -2.28 -5.15 11.33
N GLY A 520 -1.98 -3.84 11.25
CA GLY A 520 -1.99 -3.07 10.00
C GLY A 520 -1.04 -3.61 8.94
N CYS A 521 0.06 -4.25 9.33
CA CYS A 521 1.01 -4.87 8.40
C CYS A 521 0.38 -6.07 7.69
N PHE A 522 -0.24 -6.96 8.48
CA PHE A 522 -0.95 -8.14 8.00
C PHE A 522 -2.13 -7.76 7.12
N LEU A 523 -2.93 -6.78 7.56
CA LEU A 523 -4.01 -6.20 6.77
C LEU A 523 -3.51 -5.65 5.42
N SER A 524 -2.46 -4.82 5.45
CA SER A 524 -1.93 -4.15 4.26
C SER A 524 -1.46 -5.13 3.17
N ALA A 525 -0.98 -6.31 3.56
CA ALA A 525 -0.69 -7.39 2.62
C ALA A 525 -1.98 -7.98 2.02
N ILE A 526 -2.94 -8.38 2.87
CA ILE A 526 -4.17 -9.07 2.45
C ILE A 526 -5.06 -8.18 1.57
N GLU A 527 -5.28 -6.90 1.94
CA GLU A 527 -6.09 -5.95 1.13
C GLU A 527 -5.52 -5.74 -0.27
N LYS A 528 -4.19 -5.59 -0.36
CA LYS A 528 -3.45 -5.38 -1.61
C LYS A 528 -3.65 -6.55 -2.58
N ILE A 529 -3.74 -7.78 -2.08
CA ILE A 529 -3.98 -8.99 -2.87
C ILE A 529 -5.48 -9.17 -3.20
N ALA A 530 -6.34 -8.96 -2.20
CA ALA A 530 -7.80 -9.12 -2.32
C ALA A 530 -8.46 -8.07 -3.23
N LYS A 531 -7.75 -6.98 -3.56
CA LYS A 531 -8.26 -5.82 -4.33
C LYS A 531 -9.55 -5.22 -3.73
N ARG A 532 -9.71 -5.33 -2.41
CA ARG A 532 -10.76 -4.68 -1.60
C ARG A 532 -10.23 -4.45 -0.20
N ASN A 533 -10.71 -3.38 0.42
CA ASN A 533 -10.40 -3.08 1.82
C ASN A 533 -11.23 -3.98 2.73
N ALA A 534 -10.74 -4.19 3.96
CA ALA A 534 -11.55 -4.75 5.02
C ALA A 534 -12.49 -3.68 5.60
N VAL A 535 -13.59 -4.12 6.23
CA VAL A 535 -14.34 -3.28 7.15
C VAL A 535 -13.50 -3.13 8.41
N ILE A 536 -12.82 -1.99 8.57
CA ILE A 536 -12.16 -1.65 9.83
C ILE A 536 -13.27 -1.30 10.83
N LEU A 537 -13.16 -1.78 12.07
CA LEU A 537 -14.20 -1.54 13.08
C LEU A 537 -13.77 -0.59 14.21
N GLY A 538 -12.53 -0.09 14.16
CA GLY A 538 -12.09 1.12 14.85
C GLY A 538 -12.03 2.33 13.91
N LYS A 539 -11.37 3.42 14.36
CA LYS A 539 -11.06 4.59 13.52
C LYS A 539 -10.17 4.15 12.35
N PRO A 540 -10.37 4.59 11.10
CA PRO A 540 -11.18 5.74 10.63
C PRO A 540 -12.66 5.46 10.25
N GLU A 541 -13.22 4.29 10.53
CA GLU A 541 -14.54 3.93 9.98
C GLU A 541 -15.71 4.42 10.85
N PRO A 542 -16.85 4.82 10.24
CA PRO A 542 -17.95 5.49 10.94
C PRO A 542 -18.75 4.60 11.90
N PHE A 543 -18.44 3.31 12.03
CA PHE A 543 -19.16 2.38 12.92
C PHE A 543 -19.15 2.83 14.40
N VAL A 544 -18.08 3.49 14.84
CA VAL A 544 -18.00 4.14 16.15
C VAL A 544 -19.06 5.25 16.30
N SER A 545 -19.20 6.09 15.26
CA SER A 545 -20.22 7.14 15.17
C SER A 545 -21.65 6.58 15.11
N GLU A 546 -21.89 5.49 14.37
CA GLU A 546 -23.19 4.83 14.32
C GLU A 546 -23.63 4.33 15.70
N ILE A 547 -22.72 3.75 16.48
CA ILE A 547 -22.99 3.30 17.85
C ILE A 547 -23.26 4.51 18.78
N ILE A 548 -22.46 5.56 18.70
CA ILE A 548 -22.66 6.80 19.48
C ILE A 548 -24.04 7.43 19.14
N LYS A 549 -24.37 7.55 17.86
CA LYS A 549 -25.64 8.11 17.37
C LYS A 549 -26.82 7.27 17.85
N LYS A 550 -26.75 5.94 17.73
CA LYS A 550 -27.80 4.99 18.14
C LYS A 550 -27.99 4.90 19.65
N LYS A 551 -26.93 5.11 20.46
CA LYS A 551 -26.99 5.03 21.93
C LYS A 551 -27.23 6.38 22.63
N TYR A 552 -26.76 7.49 22.06
CA TYR A 552 -26.71 8.80 22.72
C TYR A 552 -27.36 9.98 21.95
N GLY A 553 -27.88 9.74 20.74
CA GLY A 553 -28.64 10.75 19.99
C GLY A 553 -27.83 11.93 19.47
N VAL A 554 -26.57 11.71 19.08
CA VAL A 554 -25.65 12.75 18.58
C VAL A 554 -25.97 13.18 17.15
N ASP A 555 -25.95 14.50 16.90
CA ASP A 555 -26.03 15.10 15.57
C ASP A 555 -24.62 15.29 14.97
N PRO A 556 -24.29 14.64 13.84
CA PRO A 556 -22.99 14.82 13.20
C PRO A 556 -22.69 16.25 12.77
N ALA A 557 -23.69 17.00 12.30
CA ALA A 557 -23.49 18.38 11.85
C ALA A 557 -23.08 19.32 13.00
N ARG A 558 -23.28 18.89 14.25
CA ARG A 558 -22.87 19.59 15.48
C ARG A 558 -21.87 18.78 16.31
N THR A 559 -21.05 17.97 15.64
CA THR A 559 -19.96 17.22 16.26
C THR A 559 -18.61 17.71 15.76
N LEU A 560 -17.65 17.86 16.67
CA LEU A 560 -16.24 18.09 16.40
C LEU A 560 -15.46 16.79 16.62
N MET A 561 -14.61 16.41 15.65
CA MET A 561 -13.58 15.40 15.84
C MET A 561 -12.23 16.09 16.03
N ILE A 562 -11.56 15.78 17.14
CA ILE A 562 -10.20 16.22 17.46
C ILE A 562 -9.26 15.02 17.37
N GLY A 563 -8.19 15.16 16.58
CA GLY A 563 -7.21 14.12 16.36
C GLY A 563 -5.86 14.69 15.93
N ASP A 564 -4.81 13.89 16.06
CA ASP A 564 -3.43 14.21 15.67
C ASP A 564 -3.03 13.55 14.34
N ASN A 565 -3.86 12.66 13.79
CA ASN A 565 -3.57 11.85 12.62
C ASN A 565 -4.63 12.06 11.52
N LEU A 566 -4.18 12.43 10.32
CA LEU A 566 -5.05 12.62 9.15
C LEU A 566 -5.83 11.35 8.79
N ASN A 567 -5.16 10.20 8.79
CA ASN A 567 -5.66 8.96 8.20
C ASN A 567 -6.64 8.20 9.11
N THR A 568 -6.64 8.49 10.41
CA THR A 568 -7.62 7.94 11.37
C THR A 568 -8.72 8.94 11.71
N ASP A 569 -8.37 10.12 12.21
CA ASP A 569 -9.31 10.95 12.97
C ASP A 569 -9.95 12.03 12.09
N ILE A 570 -9.14 12.68 11.25
CA ILE A 570 -9.65 13.63 10.27
C ILE A 570 -10.47 12.89 9.21
N LEU A 571 -10.01 11.71 8.77
CA LEU A 571 -10.79 10.84 7.88
C LEU A 571 -12.11 10.38 8.51
N LEU A 572 -12.12 9.97 9.79
CA LEU A 572 -13.35 9.64 10.51
C LEU A 572 -14.32 10.83 10.54
N GLY A 573 -13.83 12.02 10.89
CA GLY A 573 -14.64 13.22 10.97
C GLY A 573 -15.25 13.62 9.63
N GLN A 574 -14.45 13.66 8.56
CA GLN A 574 -14.92 13.90 7.20
C GLN A 574 -16.01 12.90 6.78
N ARG A 575 -15.80 11.60 7.01
CA ARG A 575 -16.74 10.53 6.65
C ARG A 575 -18.06 10.60 7.43
N CYS A 576 -18.02 11.04 8.67
CA CYS A 576 -19.22 11.20 9.50
C CYS A 576 -19.96 12.52 9.23
N GLY A 577 -19.36 13.48 8.54
CA GLY A 577 -19.87 14.85 8.40
C GLY A 577 -19.65 15.72 9.64
N PHE A 578 -18.67 15.35 10.48
CA PHE A 578 -18.23 16.14 11.63
C PHE A 578 -17.34 17.32 11.17
N THR A 579 -17.30 18.39 11.98
CA THR A 579 -16.20 19.37 11.87
C THR A 579 -14.89 18.68 12.28
N THR A 580 -13.80 18.91 11.57
CA THR A 580 -12.48 18.33 11.89
C THR A 580 -11.47 19.39 12.36
N LEU A 581 -10.82 19.11 13.48
CA LEU A 581 -9.66 19.85 13.99
C LEU A 581 -8.47 18.89 14.11
N LEU A 582 -7.43 19.13 13.31
CA LEU A 582 -6.13 18.48 13.49
C LEU A 582 -5.31 19.24 14.53
N VAL A 583 -4.66 18.54 15.45
CA VAL A 583 -3.62 19.10 16.33
C VAL A 583 -2.25 18.51 15.96
N MET A 584 -1.19 19.32 15.94
CA MET A 584 0.18 18.88 15.63
C MET A 584 0.91 18.25 16.83
N SER A 585 0.19 17.88 17.89
CA SER A 585 0.73 17.32 19.13
C SER A 585 1.09 15.83 19.06
N GLY A 586 0.91 15.18 17.91
CA GLY A 586 1.15 13.75 17.70
C GLY A 586 1.65 13.39 16.31
N ILE A 587 0.94 12.51 15.59
CA ILE A 587 1.45 11.76 14.43
C ILE A 587 1.66 12.63 13.17
N THR A 588 0.69 13.42 12.72
CA THR A 588 0.83 14.22 11.49
C THR A 588 1.68 15.46 11.74
N THR A 589 2.68 15.69 10.88
CA THR A 589 3.58 16.84 10.99
C THR A 589 3.12 18.05 10.15
N PRO A 590 3.58 19.27 10.47
CA PRO A 590 3.36 20.46 9.64
C PRO A 590 3.84 20.29 8.19
N GLU A 591 4.93 19.54 7.97
CA GLU A 591 5.52 19.25 6.67
C GLU A 591 4.66 18.30 5.84
N GLU A 592 4.10 17.25 6.46
CA GLU A 592 3.14 16.34 5.82
C GLU A 592 1.96 17.16 5.28
N LEU A 593 1.32 17.96 6.14
CA LEU A 593 0.19 18.80 5.75
C LEU A 593 0.56 19.92 4.77
N ALA A 594 1.82 20.38 4.74
CA ALA A 594 2.32 21.30 3.71
C ALA A 594 2.57 20.62 2.36
N SER A 595 2.92 19.33 2.35
CA SER A 595 3.14 18.54 1.12
C SER A 595 1.83 18.28 0.36
N ILE A 596 0.77 17.88 1.09
CA ILE A 596 -0.55 17.55 0.52
C ILE A 596 -1.16 18.77 -0.19
N LYS A 597 -0.99 19.98 0.37
CA LYS A 597 -1.43 21.25 -0.24
C LYS A 597 -0.74 21.56 -1.58
N LYS A 598 0.48 21.06 -1.81
CA LYS A 598 1.24 21.29 -3.06
C LYS A 598 0.82 20.36 -4.21
N ASN A 599 0.21 19.20 -3.94
CA ASN A 599 -0.23 18.26 -4.99
C ASN A 599 -1.65 17.68 -4.79
N PRO A 600 -2.73 18.48 -4.89
CA PRO A 600 -4.08 18.04 -4.49
C PRO A 600 -4.84 17.15 -5.50
N LYS A 601 -4.13 16.39 -6.36
CA LYS A 601 -4.73 15.60 -7.45
C LYS A 601 -5.11 14.17 -7.04
N GLY A 602 -6.22 14.06 -6.32
CA GLY A 602 -6.75 12.80 -5.77
C GLY A 602 -7.20 13.09 -4.35
N SER A 603 -8.44 12.72 -3.99
CA SER A 603 -9.18 13.25 -2.83
C SER A 603 -8.33 13.35 -1.56
N PRO A 604 -7.79 14.54 -1.24
CA PRO A 604 -6.85 14.67 -0.14
C PRO A 604 -7.63 14.80 1.17
N ILE A 605 -7.20 14.06 2.19
CA ILE A 605 -7.80 14.09 3.52
C ILE A 605 -7.35 15.40 4.20
N LEU A 606 -7.97 16.52 3.81
CA LEU A 606 -7.66 17.84 4.35
C LEU A 606 -8.58 18.17 5.54
N PRO A 607 -8.02 18.47 6.73
CA PRO A 607 -8.84 18.90 7.86
C PRO A 607 -9.49 20.25 7.56
N ASN A 608 -10.67 20.48 8.12
CA ASN A 608 -11.34 21.78 8.02
C ASN A 608 -10.47 22.88 8.66
N PHE A 609 -9.83 22.55 9.79
CA PHE A 609 -8.98 23.44 10.58
C PHE A 609 -7.79 22.66 11.16
N TYR A 610 -6.65 23.32 11.37
CA TYR A 610 -5.54 22.74 12.12
C TYR A 610 -4.93 23.75 13.09
N ALA A 611 -4.55 23.25 14.26
CA ALA A 611 -3.90 23.95 15.37
C ALA A 611 -2.62 23.20 15.76
N ASP A 612 -1.78 23.80 16.58
CA ASP A 612 -0.47 23.26 16.88
C ASP A 612 -0.54 22.31 18.10
N GLN A 613 -1.35 22.61 19.12
CA GLN A 613 -1.79 21.65 20.14
C GLN A 613 -3.23 21.95 20.65
N LEU A 614 -3.78 21.11 21.53
CA LEU A 614 -5.16 21.27 22.02
C LEU A 614 -5.36 22.58 22.82
N SER A 615 -4.33 23.05 23.53
CA SER A 615 -4.39 24.31 24.29
C SER A 615 -4.52 25.56 23.41
N ASP A 616 -4.18 25.52 22.11
CA ASP A 616 -4.41 26.63 21.17
C ASP A 616 -5.87 27.09 21.17
N VAL A 617 -6.82 26.17 21.43
CA VAL A 617 -8.26 26.47 21.53
C VAL A 617 -8.53 27.34 22.76
N LEU A 618 -7.85 27.08 23.87
CA LEU A 618 -7.92 27.85 25.12
C LEU A 618 -7.22 29.21 24.99
N ASP A 619 -6.11 29.29 24.26
CA ASP A 619 -5.42 30.55 23.97
C ASP A 619 -6.24 31.44 23.02
N CYS A 620 -6.85 30.86 21.98
CA CYS A 620 -7.76 31.59 21.09
C CYS A 620 -9.07 32.04 21.78
N LEU A 621 -9.47 31.37 22.87
CA LEU A 621 -10.54 31.81 23.78
C LEU A 621 -10.12 32.96 24.70
N SER A 622 -8.83 33.05 25.07
CA SER A 622 -8.34 33.94 26.13
C SER A 622 -7.67 35.23 25.61
N SER A 623 -7.15 35.22 24.39
CA SER A 623 -6.22 36.26 23.87
C SER A 623 -6.87 37.45 23.13
N ARG A 624 -8.21 37.53 23.06
CA ARG A 624 -8.91 38.54 22.23
C ARG A 624 -10.11 39.20 22.95
N PRO A 625 -9.98 40.43 23.48
CA PRO A 625 -11.13 41.18 24.02
C PRO A 625 -12.16 41.46 22.93
#